data_AF-A0A453FQ24-F1
#
_entry.id   AF-A0A453FQ24-F1
#
_cell.length_a   1.000
_cell.length_b   1.000
_cell.length_c   1.000
_cell.angle_alpha   90.00
_cell.angle_beta   90.00
_cell.angle_gamma   90.00
#
_symmetry.space_group_name_H-M   'P 1'
#
loop_
_entity.id
_entity.type
_entity.pdbx_description
1 polymer ?
#
loop_
_entity_poly.entity_id
_entity_poly.type
_entity_poly.pdbx_seq_one_letter_code
_entity_poly.pdbx_strand_id
1 'polypeptide(L)'
;KGACFYENRAWMEFRDANGTDGGLGGGTVHLETTKAHSWTCMDLYVFATPYRVTWDYYFLGREHTLEIKEWESKAEYDYVKHNGVSIFLMPSGTIGTLRALWDVFPLFTNTGWGENANLAFLKKHMGATFEERPKPWVSELNPDDIQSGDFLVLSKIRGRWGGFETLEKWVTGAYAGHTAVCLRDSEGKLWVGESGHENEEGEDIIAVLPWEEWWEFETTKDDSNPQIALLPLRQDLRAKFNETAAWIYAEKMNGKPYGYHNMIFSWIDTISNNYPPPLDAHVVASVMTVWNKLQPDYAASMWTEALNKRLGTKGLDLPEIIVESEKRGMTFDKLLTIPEKDNWVYTDGQSASCVAYVLMMYKEAGLFEPISSSIDVTEFTIKDAYILNFFEANMTRLPSWCNKDDTVKLPFCQIKGRYRMELPGYNAMEPYAHMNERCASLPPDYVRDENC
;
A
#
# COMPACT_ATOMS: atom_id res chain seq x y z
N LYS A 1 -17.36 -19.65 13.43
CA LYS A 1 -16.77 -19.67 14.79
C LYS A 1 -16.23 -18.29 15.12
N GLY A 2 -16.82 -17.60 16.09
CA GLY A 2 -16.34 -16.31 16.64
C GLY A 2 -15.49 -16.48 17.89
N ALA A 3 -15.23 -15.38 18.59
CA ALA A 3 -14.61 -15.38 19.90
C ALA A 3 -15.57 -15.86 21.00
N CYS A 4 -16.88 -15.86 20.74
CA CYS A 4 -17.90 -16.35 21.67
C CYS A 4 -18.62 -17.61 21.25
N PHE A 5 -19.02 -17.67 19.98
CA PHE A 5 -19.99 -18.66 19.50
C PHE A 5 -19.37 -19.57 18.46
N TYR A 6 -19.51 -20.89 18.64
CA TYR A 6 -19.01 -21.84 17.66
C TYR A 6 -19.84 -21.84 16.38
N GLU A 7 -21.15 -21.70 16.52
CA GLU A 7 -22.14 -21.81 15.45
C GLU A 7 -22.97 -20.54 15.36
N ASN A 8 -23.00 -19.96 14.16
CA ASN A 8 -23.76 -18.77 13.85
C ASN A 8 -24.58 -19.06 12.60
N ARG A 9 -25.85 -18.66 12.61
CA ARG A 9 -26.73 -18.71 11.45
C ARG A 9 -27.35 -17.33 11.27
N ALA A 10 -27.39 -16.84 10.05
CA ALA A 10 -28.08 -15.60 9.72
C ALA A 10 -29.16 -15.86 8.68
N TRP A 11 -30.25 -15.11 8.77
CA TRP A 11 -31.25 -14.97 7.72
C TRP A 11 -31.84 -13.58 7.77
N MET A 12 -32.61 -13.21 6.76
CA MET A 12 -33.20 -11.90 6.67
C MET A 12 -34.67 -11.99 6.29
N GLU A 13 -35.49 -11.20 6.98
CA GLU A 13 -36.86 -10.92 6.59
C GLU A 13 -36.90 -9.59 5.85
N PHE A 14 -37.16 -9.67 4.55
CA PHE A 14 -37.23 -8.49 3.70
C PHE A 14 -38.64 -7.89 3.76
N ARG A 15 -38.75 -6.59 4.07
CA ARG A 15 -40.01 -5.85 4.14
C ARG A 15 -40.13 -4.94 2.93
N ASP A 16 -41.00 -5.31 2.00
CA ASP A 16 -41.27 -4.48 0.82
C ASP A 16 -41.85 -3.11 1.20
N ALA A 17 -41.66 -2.15 0.30
CA ALA A 17 -42.38 -0.89 0.32
C ALA A 17 -43.89 -1.17 0.25
N ASN A 18 -44.61 -1.04 1.37
CA ASN A 18 -46.07 -1.15 1.35
C ASN A 18 -46.63 -0.01 0.48
N GLY A 19 -47.43 -0.37 -0.52
CA GLY A 19 -47.90 0.48 -1.63
C GLY A 19 -48.82 1.67 -1.25
N THR A 20 -48.76 2.17 -0.01
CA THR A 20 -49.56 3.31 0.44
C THR A 20 -48.74 4.48 0.99
N ASP A 21 -47.49 4.29 1.45
CA ASP A 21 -46.71 5.36 2.09
C ASP A 21 -45.40 5.76 1.36
N GLY A 22 -45.13 5.22 0.17
CA GLY A 22 -44.07 5.71 -0.72
C GLY A 22 -42.62 5.52 -0.26
N GLY A 23 -42.36 4.95 0.92
CA GLY A 23 -41.02 4.63 1.41
C GLY A 23 -40.39 3.43 0.71
N LEU A 24 -39.07 3.26 0.80
CA LEU A 24 -38.32 2.23 0.07
C LEU A 24 -38.45 0.81 0.65
N GLY A 25 -39.18 0.62 1.76
CA GLY A 25 -39.21 -0.65 2.49
C GLY A 25 -37.96 -0.83 3.35
N GLY A 26 -37.85 -1.92 4.10
CA GLY A 26 -36.73 -2.21 5.01
C GLY A 26 -36.50 -3.70 5.20
N GLY A 27 -35.91 -4.11 6.31
CA GLY A 27 -35.79 -5.54 6.62
C GLY A 27 -35.23 -5.80 8.01
N THR A 28 -35.42 -7.01 8.49
CA THR A 28 -34.87 -7.48 9.76
C THR A 28 -33.83 -8.53 9.47
N VAL A 29 -32.58 -8.28 9.87
CA VAL A 29 -31.53 -9.29 9.84
C VAL A 29 -31.58 -10.04 11.16
N HIS A 30 -31.79 -11.35 11.07
CA HIS A 30 -31.76 -12.26 12.21
C HIS A 30 -30.40 -12.94 12.25
N LEU A 31 -29.78 -12.92 13.42
CA LEU A 31 -28.55 -13.62 13.69
C LEU A 31 -28.73 -14.51 14.92
N GLU A 32 -28.78 -15.81 14.68
CA GLU A 32 -28.81 -16.82 15.71
C GLU A 32 -27.38 -17.24 16.06
N THR A 33 -27.02 -17.03 17.32
CA THR A 33 -25.72 -17.37 17.89
C THR A 33 -25.91 -18.52 18.87
N THR A 34 -25.17 -19.62 18.71
CA THR A 34 -25.32 -20.80 19.58
C THR A 34 -23.97 -21.37 20.02
N LYS A 35 -24.02 -22.26 21.02
CA LYS A 35 -22.84 -22.91 21.61
C LYS A 35 -21.80 -21.90 22.10
N ALA A 36 -22.24 -21.02 22.99
CA ALA A 36 -21.38 -20.09 23.69
C ALA A 36 -20.31 -20.86 24.50
N HIS A 37 -19.04 -20.52 24.32
CA HIS A 37 -17.94 -21.21 25.00
C HIS A 37 -17.24 -20.36 26.06
N SER A 38 -17.69 -19.12 26.23
CA SER A 38 -17.29 -18.24 27.32
C SER A 38 -18.47 -17.36 27.74
N TRP A 39 -18.59 -17.12 29.05
CA TRP A 39 -19.64 -16.28 29.63
C TRP A 39 -19.27 -14.79 29.66
N THR A 40 -18.02 -14.45 29.30
CA THR A 40 -17.46 -13.09 29.40
C THR A 40 -16.93 -12.56 28.08
N CYS A 41 -17.11 -13.31 26.99
CA CYS A 41 -16.66 -12.89 25.68
C CYS A 41 -17.71 -11.96 25.04
N MET A 42 -17.31 -11.24 23.99
CA MET A 42 -18.21 -10.41 23.18
C MET A 42 -17.78 -10.51 21.72
N ASP A 43 -18.70 -10.93 20.85
CA ASP A 43 -18.48 -10.92 19.41
C ASP A 43 -19.01 -9.59 18.83
N LEU A 44 -18.19 -8.96 17.97
CA LEU A 44 -18.56 -7.77 17.21
C LEU A 44 -18.95 -8.23 15.80
N TYR A 45 -20.17 -7.92 15.39
CA TYR A 45 -20.67 -8.18 14.05
C TYR A 45 -20.82 -6.86 13.30
N VAL A 46 -20.21 -6.77 12.13
CA VAL A 46 -20.37 -5.63 11.21
C VAL A 46 -21.32 -6.07 10.11
N PHE A 47 -22.39 -5.30 9.90
CA PHE A 47 -23.40 -5.51 8.89
C PHE A 47 -23.22 -4.47 7.80
N ALA A 48 -23.00 -4.90 6.56
CA ALA A 48 -22.66 -4.02 5.46
C ALA A 48 -23.47 -4.32 4.20
N THR A 49 -23.82 -3.25 3.50
CA THR A 49 -24.16 -3.23 2.07
C THR A 49 -23.18 -2.26 1.40
N PRO A 50 -23.13 -2.18 0.06
CA PRO A 50 -22.37 -1.13 -0.62
C PRO A 50 -22.78 0.29 -0.20
N TYR A 51 -24.01 0.45 0.30
CA TYR A 51 -24.60 1.73 0.66
C TYR A 51 -24.50 2.02 2.16
N ARG A 52 -24.46 1.03 3.05
CA ARG A 52 -24.44 1.27 4.50
C ARG A 52 -23.51 0.33 5.24
N VAL A 53 -22.99 0.80 6.36
CA VAL A 53 -22.31 -0.02 7.35
C VAL A 53 -22.88 0.29 8.74
N THR A 54 -23.19 -0.75 9.50
CA THR A 54 -23.57 -0.68 10.91
C THR A 54 -22.95 -1.86 11.66
N TRP A 55 -23.00 -1.86 12.97
CA TRP A 55 -22.42 -2.93 13.78
C TRP A 55 -23.20 -3.15 15.07
N ASP A 56 -23.12 -4.36 15.61
CA ASP A 56 -23.70 -4.68 16.91
C ASP A 56 -22.83 -5.69 17.67
N TYR A 57 -23.04 -5.78 18.98
CA TYR A 57 -22.30 -6.61 19.92
C TYR A 57 -23.20 -7.67 20.53
N TYR A 58 -22.77 -8.94 20.43
CA TYR A 58 -23.52 -10.04 21.01
C TYR A 58 -22.71 -10.80 22.06
N PHE A 59 -23.33 -10.94 23.23
CA PHE A 59 -22.75 -11.53 24.44
C PHE A 59 -23.52 -12.77 24.93
N LEU A 60 -24.71 -13.04 24.39
CA LEU A 60 -25.54 -14.19 24.73
C LEU A 60 -25.82 -15.04 23.49
N GLY A 61 -25.75 -16.36 23.66
CA GLY A 61 -26.15 -17.31 22.64
C GLY A 61 -27.68 -17.34 22.55
N ARG A 62 -28.22 -16.56 21.61
CA ARG A 62 -29.63 -16.47 21.29
C ARG A 62 -29.80 -15.93 19.88
N GLU A 63 -31.05 -15.82 19.45
CA GLU A 63 -31.43 -15.01 18.30
C GLU A 63 -31.35 -13.52 18.64
N HIS A 64 -30.66 -12.76 17.78
CA HIS A 64 -30.58 -11.31 17.81
C HIS A 64 -31.11 -10.76 16.50
N THR A 65 -31.65 -9.54 16.54
CA THR A 65 -32.26 -8.90 15.37
C THR A 65 -31.71 -7.50 15.18
N LEU A 66 -31.27 -7.19 13.95
CA LEU A 66 -30.94 -5.85 13.51
C LEU A 66 -32.06 -5.34 12.59
N GLU A 67 -32.79 -4.31 13.01
CA GLU A 67 -33.85 -3.71 12.20
C GLU A 67 -33.30 -2.61 11.29
N ILE A 68 -33.46 -2.80 9.99
CA ILE A 68 -33.29 -1.78 8.97
C ILE A 68 -34.66 -1.20 8.66
N LYS A 69 -34.95 -0.03 9.25
CA LYS A 69 -36.27 0.62 9.12
C LYS A 69 -36.61 0.94 7.66
N GLU A 70 -35.65 1.54 6.96
CA GLU A 70 -35.79 1.89 5.56
C GLU A 70 -34.45 1.74 4.80
N TRP A 71 -34.52 1.31 3.55
CA TRP A 71 -33.40 1.32 2.62
C TRP A 71 -33.03 2.76 2.24
N GLU A 72 -31.74 3.03 2.07
CA GLU A 72 -31.20 4.37 1.85
C GLU A 72 -31.50 4.84 0.43
N SER A 73 -31.57 3.89 -0.51
CA SER A 73 -31.90 4.16 -1.90
C SER A 73 -32.61 2.96 -2.54
N LYS A 74 -33.23 3.20 -3.69
CA LYS A 74 -33.80 2.12 -4.52
C LYS A 74 -32.72 1.13 -4.96
N ALA A 75 -31.50 1.60 -5.18
CA ALA A 75 -30.37 0.76 -5.57
C ALA A 75 -29.94 -0.17 -4.42
N GLU A 76 -29.96 0.30 -3.18
CA GLU A 76 -29.74 -0.56 -2.02
C GLU A 76 -30.83 -1.62 -1.87
N TYR A 77 -32.11 -1.23 -2.01
CA TYR A 77 -33.24 -2.17 -1.99
C TYR A 77 -33.02 -3.29 -3.03
N ASP A 78 -32.66 -2.93 -4.26
CA ASP A 78 -32.49 -3.90 -5.35
C ASP A 78 -31.24 -4.78 -5.12
N TYR A 79 -30.15 -4.21 -4.58
CA TYR A 79 -28.94 -4.95 -4.21
C TYR A 79 -29.24 -6.00 -3.14
N VAL A 80 -29.85 -5.59 -2.01
CA VAL A 80 -30.11 -6.49 -0.88
C VAL A 80 -31.10 -7.59 -1.27
N LYS A 81 -32.04 -7.30 -2.17
CA LYS A 81 -32.97 -8.31 -2.69
C LYS A 81 -32.28 -9.44 -3.46
N HIS A 82 -31.16 -9.16 -4.13
CA HIS A 82 -30.40 -10.15 -4.90
C HIS A 82 -29.28 -10.80 -4.09
N ASN A 83 -28.54 -9.99 -3.31
CA ASN A 83 -27.28 -10.38 -2.67
C ASN A 83 -27.38 -10.55 -1.14
N GLY A 84 -28.42 -10.01 -0.51
CA GLY A 84 -28.55 -9.97 0.95
C GLY A 84 -27.70 -8.87 1.60
N VAL A 85 -27.44 -9.02 2.90
CA VAL A 85 -26.58 -8.15 3.70
C VAL A 85 -25.33 -8.93 4.10
N SER A 86 -24.15 -8.36 3.88
CA SER A 86 -22.88 -8.96 4.31
C SER A 86 -22.73 -8.82 5.82
N ILE A 87 -22.35 -9.91 6.50
CA ILE A 87 -22.17 -9.95 7.95
C ILE A 87 -20.75 -10.41 8.25
N PHE A 88 -19.92 -9.51 8.79
CA PHE A 88 -18.55 -9.80 9.20
C PHE A 88 -18.52 -10.04 10.70
N LEU A 89 -18.05 -11.22 11.09
CA LEU A 89 -17.75 -11.54 12.46
C LEU A 89 -16.29 -11.20 12.73
N MET A 90 -16.05 -10.17 13.53
CA MET A 90 -14.70 -9.79 13.93
C MET A 90 -14.15 -10.85 14.91
N PRO A 91 -13.18 -11.70 14.50
CA PRO A 91 -12.79 -12.90 15.25
C PRO A 91 -12.19 -12.59 16.63
N SER A 92 -11.77 -11.34 16.82
CA SER A 92 -11.07 -10.85 17.99
C SER A 92 -12.02 -10.37 19.09
N GLY A 93 -13.31 -10.13 18.79
CA GLY A 93 -14.25 -9.47 19.69
C GLY A 93 -13.81 -8.04 20.08
N THR A 94 -14.56 -7.34 20.93
CA THR A 94 -14.23 -5.94 21.32
C THR A 94 -12.88 -5.83 22.03
N ILE A 95 -12.49 -6.83 22.82
CA ILE A 95 -11.18 -6.88 23.48
C ILE A 95 -10.07 -7.04 22.46
N GLY A 96 -10.28 -7.85 21.41
CA GLY A 96 -9.30 -8.00 20.35
C GLY A 96 -9.26 -6.81 19.39
N THR A 97 -10.37 -6.12 19.16
CA THR A 97 -10.39 -4.82 18.45
C THR A 97 -9.65 -3.75 19.26
N LEU A 98 -9.85 -3.69 20.58
CA LEU A 98 -9.08 -2.80 21.47
C LEU A 98 -7.59 -3.18 21.51
N ARG A 99 -7.25 -4.47 21.46
CA ARG A 99 -5.85 -4.94 21.34
C ARG A 99 -5.26 -4.60 19.97
N ALA A 100 -6.00 -4.73 18.88
CA ALA A 100 -5.54 -4.34 17.55
C ALA A 100 -5.31 -2.82 17.47
N LEU A 101 -6.22 -2.02 18.02
CA LEU A 101 -6.02 -0.58 18.17
C LEU A 101 -4.82 -0.26 19.07
N TRP A 102 -4.62 -1.04 20.14
CA TRP A 102 -3.45 -0.91 21.03
C TRP A 102 -2.13 -1.34 20.38
N ASP A 103 -2.16 -2.27 19.43
CA ASP A 103 -0.99 -2.73 18.68
C ASP A 103 -0.65 -1.75 17.52
N VAL A 104 -1.64 -1.07 16.94
CA VAL A 104 -1.49 -0.15 15.80
C VAL A 104 -1.26 1.30 16.22
N PHE A 105 -1.98 1.82 17.22
CA PHE A 105 -1.83 3.20 17.69
C PHE A 105 -0.38 3.60 18.04
N PRO A 106 0.42 2.75 18.71
CA PRO A 106 1.80 3.10 19.06
C PRO A 106 2.68 3.35 17.84
N LEU A 107 2.40 2.67 16.71
CA LEU A 107 3.21 2.72 15.48
C LEU A 107 3.38 4.15 14.95
N PHE A 108 2.36 4.98 15.12
CA PHE A 108 2.33 6.36 14.63
C PHE A 108 2.94 7.38 15.59
N THR A 109 3.37 6.96 16.79
CA THR A 109 3.92 7.89 17.79
C THR A 109 5.39 8.20 17.50
N ASN A 110 5.77 9.49 17.57
CA ASN A 110 7.17 9.90 17.38
C ASN A 110 7.96 9.79 18.70
N THR A 111 8.07 8.57 19.23
CA THR A 111 8.73 8.29 20.52
C THR A 111 9.58 7.03 20.44
N GLY A 112 10.44 6.79 21.43
CA GLY A 112 11.14 5.50 21.56
C GLY A 112 10.18 4.32 21.77
N TRP A 113 8.97 4.55 22.27
CA TRP A 113 7.94 3.52 22.34
C TRP A 113 7.38 3.18 20.95
N GLY A 114 7.10 4.20 20.13
CA GLY A 114 6.67 4.01 18.75
C GLY A 114 7.73 3.33 17.90
N GLU A 115 9.00 3.72 18.03
CA GLU A 115 10.13 3.05 17.37
C GLU A 115 10.18 1.55 17.71
N ASN A 116 10.14 1.21 19.01
CA ASN A 116 10.12 -0.19 19.45
C ASN A 116 8.87 -0.95 19.00
N ALA A 117 7.72 -0.28 18.93
CA ALA A 117 6.47 -0.89 18.45
C ALA A 117 6.55 -1.24 16.96
N ASN A 118 7.08 -0.34 16.11
CA ASN A 118 7.30 -0.61 14.69
C ASN A 118 8.24 -1.81 14.50
N LEU A 119 9.40 -1.83 15.20
CA LEU A 119 10.34 -2.94 15.12
C LEU A 119 9.74 -4.27 15.59
N ALA A 120 8.99 -4.26 16.70
CA ALA A 120 8.31 -5.45 17.21
C ALA A 120 7.22 -5.96 16.26
N PHE A 121 6.48 -5.04 15.61
CA PHE A 121 5.46 -5.36 14.63
C PHE A 121 6.08 -6.04 13.40
N LEU A 122 7.08 -5.41 12.78
CA LEU A 122 7.77 -5.95 11.60
C LEU A 122 8.41 -7.31 11.90
N LYS A 123 9.06 -7.46 13.06
CA LYS A 123 9.62 -8.74 13.49
C LYS A 123 8.57 -9.83 13.66
N LYS A 124 7.44 -9.51 14.28
CA LYS A 124 6.36 -10.46 14.56
C LYS A 124 5.64 -10.90 13.28
N HIS A 125 5.41 -9.97 12.36
CA HIS A 125 4.54 -10.19 11.20
C HIS A 125 5.30 -10.52 9.91
N MET A 126 6.57 -10.12 9.81
CA MET A 126 7.39 -10.30 8.60
C MET A 126 8.69 -11.06 8.87
N GLY A 127 9.10 -11.23 10.13
CA GLY A 127 10.40 -11.80 10.46
C GLY A 127 11.58 -10.84 10.31
N ALA A 128 11.32 -9.56 10.01
CA ALA A 128 12.37 -8.55 9.86
C ALA A 128 13.15 -8.34 11.17
N THR A 129 14.48 -8.23 11.08
CA THR A 129 15.34 -8.15 12.27
C THR A 129 15.68 -6.72 12.65
N PHE A 130 15.95 -5.86 11.66
CA PHE A 130 16.41 -4.48 11.85
C PHE A 130 17.49 -4.39 12.94
N GLU A 131 18.59 -5.13 12.77
CA GLU A 131 19.68 -5.12 13.75
C GLU A 131 20.36 -3.75 13.85
N GLU A 132 20.71 -3.33 15.06
CA GLU A 132 21.41 -2.06 15.25
C GLU A 132 22.84 -2.10 14.68
N ARG A 133 23.21 -1.04 13.94
CA ARG A 133 24.53 -0.84 13.34
C ARG A 133 25.48 -0.15 14.32
N PRO A 134 26.80 -0.41 14.23
CA PRO A 134 27.79 0.39 14.94
C PRO A 134 27.71 1.85 14.49
N LYS A 135 28.06 2.79 15.39
CA LYS A 135 28.21 4.20 15.05
C LYS A 135 29.48 4.43 14.21
N PRO A 136 29.52 5.44 13.33
CA PRO A 136 28.45 6.42 13.05
C PRO A 136 27.30 5.85 12.22
N TRP A 137 26.09 6.38 12.41
CA TRP A 137 24.90 5.99 11.63
C TRP A 137 24.70 6.83 10.36
N VAL A 138 25.66 7.68 10.04
CA VAL A 138 25.74 8.43 8.79
C VAL A 138 27.13 8.17 8.24
N SER A 139 27.18 7.62 7.04
CA SER A 139 28.44 7.27 6.36
C SER A 139 29.09 8.54 5.81
N GLU A 140 30.43 8.61 5.89
CA GLU A 140 31.19 9.63 5.16
C GLU A 140 31.18 9.26 3.67
N LEU A 141 30.36 9.98 2.87
CA LEU A 141 30.16 9.70 1.46
C LEU A 141 30.78 10.78 0.58
N ASN A 142 31.16 10.39 -0.64
CA ASN A 142 31.58 11.31 -1.69
C ASN A 142 30.45 11.42 -2.73
N PRO A 143 29.74 12.56 -2.83
CA PRO A 143 28.65 12.73 -3.78
C PRO A 143 29.09 12.55 -5.24
N ASP A 144 30.37 12.75 -5.57
CA ASP A 144 30.92 12.55 -6.92
C ASP A 144 30.85 11.08 -7.40
N ASP A 145 30.78 10.13 -6.47
CA ASP A 145 30.66 8.70 -6.80
C ASP A 145 29.21 8.27 -7.13
N ILE A 146 28.21 9.11 -6.82
CA ILE A 146 26.78 8.85 -7.08
C ILE A 146 26.46 9.26 -8.52
N GLN A 147 25.73 8.46 -9.28
CA GLN A 147 25.49 8.73 -10.70
C GLN A 147 24.00 8.72 -11.06
N SER A 148 23.69 9.27 -12.23
CA SER A 148 22.32 9.27 -12.76
C SER A 148 21.76 7.87 -12.85
N GLY A 149 20.52 7.73 -12.37
CA GLY A 149 19.81 6.48 -12.27
C GLY A 149 20.11 5.67 -11.02
N ASP A 150 21.06 6.07 -10.15
CA ASP A 150 21.26 5.36 -8.88
C ASP A 150 20.02 5.47 -7.99
N PHE A 151 19.66 4.34 -7.39
CA PHE A 151 18.39 4.18 -6.68
C PHE A 151 18.61 4.39 -5.19
N LEU A 152 17.74 5.17 -4.55
CA LEU A 152 17.70 5.34 -3.11
C LEU A 152 16.51 4.57 -2.56
N VAL A 153 16.77 3.66 -1.63
CA VAL A 153 15.74 2.97 -0.84
C VAL A 153 15.75 3.54 0.56
N LEU A 154 14.58 3.90 1.07
CA LEU A 154 14.39 4.45 2.40
C LEU A 154 13.46 3.58 3.24
N SER A 155 13.72 3.56 4.54
CA SER A 155 12.84 2.98 5.54
C SER A 155 12.75 3.93 6.72
N LYS A 156 11.55 4.33 7.10
CA LYS A 156 11.22 5.07 8.31
C LYS A 156 10.59 4.12 9.33
N ILE A 157 10.85 4.36 10.61
CA ILE A 157 10.43 3.46 11.71
C ILE A 157 9.88 4.21 12.91
N ARG A 158 9.68 5.52 12.80
CA ARG A 158 9.18 6.38 13.87
C ARG A 158 8.22 7.44 13.35
N GLY A 159 7.29 7.87 14.19
CA GLY A 159 6.33 8.93 13.85
C GLY A 159 5.28 8.50 12.82
N ARG A 160 4.57 9.50 12.26
CA ARG A 160 3.48 9.29 11.29
C ARG A 160 3.94 8.41 10.12
N TRP A 161 5.05 8.80 9.49
CA TRP A 161 5.60 8.10 8.33
C TRP A 161 6.14 6.71 8.69
N GLY A 162 6.78 6.53 9.84
CA GLY A 162 7.22 5.21 10.28
C GLY A 162 6.05 4.23 10.53
N GLY A 163 4.94 4.70 11.07
CA GLY A 163 3.73 3.90 11.23
C GLY A 163 3.09 3.53 9.89
N PHE A 164 3.00 4.49 8.97
CA PHE A 164 2.49 4.26 7.61
C PHE A 164 3.33 3.22 6.87
N GLU A 165 4.64 3.44 6.79
CA GLU A 165 5.55 2.52 6.12
C GLU A 165 5.57 1.13 6.78
N THR A 166 5.37 1.03 8.11
CA THR A 166 5.31 -0.28 8.77
C THR A 166 4.12 -1.11 8.28
N LEU A 167 2.98 -0.48 8.04
CA LEU A 167 1.82 -1.16 7.48
C LEU A 167 2.00 -1.45 5.98
N GLU A 168 2.59 -0.52 5.23
CA GLU A 168 2.94 -0.72 3.82
C GLU A 168 3.90 -1.90 3.63
N LYS A 169 5.00 -1.94 4.41
CA LYS A 169 5.96 -3.05 4.45
C LYS A 169 5.25 -4.37 4.70
N TRP A 170 4.30 -4.38 5.64
CA TRP A 170 3.56 -5.58 5.99
C TRP A 170 2.66 -6.09 4.86
N VAL A 171 1.94 -5.20 4.16
CA VAL A 171 1.04 -5.62 3.08
C VAL A 171 1.74 -5.93 1.77
N THR A 172 2.90 -5.31 1.50
CA THR A 172 3.66 -5.48 0.25
C THR A 172 4.83 -6.47 0.37
N GLY A 173 5.26 -6.79 1.59
CA GLY A 173 6.51 -7.50 1.83
C GLY A 173 7.75 -6.69 1.51
N ALA A 174 7.61 -5.39 1.21
CA ALA A 174 8.76 -4.50 1.12
C ALA A 174 9.38 -4.36 2.52
N TYR A 175 10.70 -4.43 2.63
CA TYR A 175 11.41 -4.13 3.89
C TYR A 175 11.85 -2.65 3.94
N ALA A 176 11.29 -1.86 3.03
CA ALA A 176 11.47 -0.44 2.82
C ALA A 176 10.11 0.20 2.51
N GLY A 177 9.98 1.51 2.72
CA GLY A 177 8.69 2.22 2.57
C GLY A 177 8.77 3.51 1.75
N HIS A 178 9.94 3.89 1.24
CA HIS A 178 10.03 4.98 0.28
C HIS A 178 11.21 4.80 -0.68
N THR A 179 11.14 5.44 -1.85
CA THR A 179 12.17 5.34 -2.88
C THR A 179 12.38 6.65 -3.60
N ALA A 180 13.62 6.90 -4.01
CA ALA A 180 14.01 8.06 -4.81
C ALA A 180 15.08 7.66 -5.84
N VAL A 181 15.42 8.58 -6.74
CA VAL A 181 16.44 8.37 -7.78
C VAL A 181 17.38 9.55 -7.89
N CYS A 182 18.66 9.28 -8.07
CA CYS A 182 19.68 10.28 -8.28
C CYS A 182 19.80 10.67 -9.76
N LEU A 183 20.01 11.97 -10.03
CA LEU A 183 20.24 12.52 -11.36
C LEU A 183 21.38 13.53 -11.33
N ARG A 184 22.21 13.56 -12.37
CA ARG A 184 23.21 14.60 -12.60
C ARG A 184 22.75 15.52 -13.72
N ASP A 185 22.79 16.82 -13.48
CA ASP A 185 22.51 17.80 -14.55
C ASP A 185 23.71 17.93 -15.51
N SER A 186 23.54 18.76 -16.54
CA SER A 186 24.59 19.03 -17.53
C SER A 186 25.85 19.70 -16.96
N GLU A 187 25.76 20.28 -15.75
CA GLU A 187 26.90 20.86 -15.03
C GLU A 187 27.55 19.85 -14.08
N GLY A 188 27.00 18.64 -13.98
CA GLY A 188 27.45 17.57 -13.10
C GLY A 188 26.94 17.68 -11.66
N LYS A 189 26.03 18.60 -11.34
CA LYS A 189 25.46 18.70 -9.98
C LYS A 189 24.48 17.57 -9.74
N LEU A 190 24.43 17.10 -8.50
CA LEU A 190 23.59 15.98 -8.09
C LEU A 190 22.22 16.45 -7.60
N TRP A 191 21.18 15.76 -8.05
CA TRP A 191 19.78 15.99 -7.74
C TRP A 191 19.13 14.68 -7.30
N VAL A 192 18.06 14.79 -6.52
CA VAL A 192 17.21 13.67 -6.09
C VAL A 192 15.80 13.92 -6.60
N GLY A 193 15.29 13.00 -7.40
CA GLY A 193 13.88 12.94 -7.78
C GLY A 193 13.14 11.96 -6.87
N GLU A 194 12.03 12.39 -6.27
CA GLU A 194 11.16 11.54 -5.47
C GLU A 194 9.69 11.92 -5.63
N SER A 195 8.79 10.97 -5.32
CA SER A 195 7.36 11.25 -5.20
C SER A 195 6.92 10.99 -3.78
N GLY A 196 6.29 11.97 -3.13
CA GLY A 196 5.91 11.93 -1.72
C GLY A 196 6.59 13.02 -0.89
N HIS A 197 7.05 14.09 -1.53
CA HIS A 197 7.62 15.25 -0.87
C HIS A 197 6.50 16.22 -0.45
N GLU A 198 6.44 16.60 0.82
CA GLU A 198 5.43 17.54 1.34
C GLU A 198 5.81 18.99 0.97
N ASN A 199 4.94 19.68 0.22
CA ASN A 199 5.14 21.09 -0.14
C ASN A 199 4.75 22.06 1.01
N GLU A 200 4.87 23.36 0.79
CA GLU A 200 4.54 24.38 1.80
C GLU A 200 3.05 24.37 2.21
N GLU A 201 2.18 23.88 1.33
CA GLU A 201 0.75 23.71 1.54
C GLU A 201 0.38 22.41 2.30
N GLY A 202 1.35 21.52 2.54
CA GLY A 202 1.15 20.23 3.20
C GLY A 202 0.65 19.12 2.27
N GLU A 203 0.81 19.28 0.96
CA GLU A 203 0.44 18.31 -0.07
C GLU A 203 1.64 17.47 -0.48
N ASP A 204 1.44 16.16 -0.66
CA ASP A 204 2.48 15.26 -1.17
C ASP A 204 2.58 15.37 -2.70
N ILE A 205 3.75 15.77 -3.18
CA ILE A 205 4.04 15.98 -4.60
C ILE A 205 5.27 15.20 -5.06
N ILE A 206 5.46 15.18 -6.38
CA ILE A 206 6.71 14.80 -7.02
C ILE A 206 7.64 16.00 -7.00
N ALA A 207 8.84 15.81 -6.47
CA ALA A 207 9.85 16.86 -6.34
C ALA A 207 11.18 16.42 -6.94
N VAL A 208 11.90 17.38 -7.53
CA VAL A 208 13.31 17.24 -7.93
C VAL A 208 14.12 18.27 -7.16
N LEU A 209 14.94 17.79 -6.23
CA LEU A 209 15.63 18.63 -5.25
C LEU A 209 17.15 18.54 -5.43
N PRO A 210 17.90 19.62 -5.17
CA PRO A 210 19.35 19.53 -5.06
C PRO A 210 19.75 18.52 -3.98
N TRP A 211 20.77 17.71 -4.24
CA TRP A 211 21.24 16.68 -3.29
C TRP A 211 21.50 17.26 -1.89
N GLU A 212 22.14 18.43 -1.81
CA GLU A 212 22.49 19.04 -0.51
C GLU A 212 21.25 19.42 0.30
N GLU A 213 20.18 19.88 -0.35
CA GLU A 213 18.92 20.21 0.31
C GLU A 213 18.23 18.95 0.83
N TRP A 214 18.10 17.93 -0.04
CA TRP A 214 17.51 16.65 0.33
C TRP A 214 18.30 15.96 1.45
N TRP A 215 19.64 15.95 1.33
CA TRP A 215 20.52 15.32 2.31
C TRP A 215 20.56 16.06 3.64
N GLU A 216 20.53 17.41 3.64
CA GLU A 216 20.39 18.20 4.87
C GLU A 216 19.07 17.87 5.57
N PHE A 217 17.96 17.79 4.83
CA PHE A 217 16.67 17.41 5.38
C PHE A 217 16.73 16.02 6.04
N GLU A 218 17.14 15.00 5.28
CA GLU A 218 17.23 13.63 5.78
C GLU A 218 18.15 13.51 7.00
N THR A 219 19.26 14.24 7.01
CA THR A 219 20.24 14.16 8.10
C THR A 219 19.88 14.95 9.35
N THR A 220 19.13 16.05 9.24
CA THR A 220 18.94 17.00 10.34
C THR A 220 17.48 17.31 10.69
N LYS A 221 16.55 17.20 9.74
CA LYS A 221 15.14 17.60 9.89
C LYS A 221 14.19 16.42 9.95
N ASP A 222 14.47 15.32 9.25
CA ASP A 222 13.61 14.14 9.29
C ASP A 222 13.66 13.47 10.67
N ASP A 223 12.57 13.61 11.42
CA ASP A 223 12.39 13.08 12.77
C ASP A 223 11.79 11.66 12.81
N SER A 224 11.56 11.04 11.64
CA SER A 224 11.00 9.69 11.50
C SER A 224 12.04 8.56 11.66
N ASN A 225 13.30 8.92 11.94
CA ASN A 225 14.45 8.02 12.03
C ASN A 225 14.63 7.21 10.73
N PRO A 226 14.99 7.84 9.61
CA PRO A 226 15.12 7.14 8.34
C PRO A 226 16.43 6.31 8.27
N GLN A 227 16.32 5.13 7.66
CA GLN A 227 17.41 4.32 7.15
C GLN A 227 17.45 4.49 5.64
N ILE A 228 18.62 4.75 5.08
CA ILE A 228 18.77 5.06 3.65
C ILE A 228 19.89 4.20 3.06
N ALA A 229 19.58 3.54 1.96
CA ALA A 229 20.52 2.78 1.16
C ALA A 229 20.57 3.31 -0.26
N LEU A 230 21.79 3.46 -0.78
CA LEU A 230 22.08 3.70 -2.18
C LEU A 230 22.34 2.36 -2.87
N LEU A 231 21.67 2.15 -3.99
CA LEU A 231 21.74 0.98 -4.85
C LEU A 231 22.27 1.45 -6.22
N PRO A 232 23.59 1.36 -6.46
CA PRO A 232 24.16 1.79 -7.73
C PRO A 232 23.68 0.94 -8.89
N LEU A 233 23.36 1.56 -10.04
CA LEU A 233 23.07 0.81 -11.26
C LEU A 233 24.26 -0.02 -11.73
N ARG A 234 23.98 -1.21 -12.27
CA ARG A 234 24.96 -2.05 -12.93
C ARG A 234 25.57 -1.32 -14.13
N GLN A 235 26.86 -1.49 -14.36
CA GLN A 235 27.62 -0.69 -15.35
C GLN A 235 27.08 -0.78 -16.79
N ASP A 236 26.59 -1.95 -17.21
CA ASP A 236 26.01 -2.17 -18.54
C ASP A 236 24.64 -1.50 -18.71
N LEU A 237 23.83 -1.42 -17.65
CA LEU A 237 22.55 -0.69 -17.67
C LEU A 237 22.79 0.80 -17.59
N ARG A 238 23.75 1.24 -16.77
CA ARG A 238 24.19 2.65 -16.73
C ARG A 238 24.65 3.13 -18.10
N ALA A 239 25.35 2.30 -18.86
CA ALA A 239 25.75 2.64 -20.24
C ALA A 239 24.57 2.78 -21.23
N LYS A 240 23.41 2.17 -20.91
CA LYS A 240 22.17 2.28 -21.70
C LYS A 240 21.26 3.41 -21.22
N PHE A 241 21.41 3.84 -19.97
CA PHE A 241 20.57 4.84 -19.35
C PHE A 241 20.61 6.16 -20.12
N ASN A 242 19.49 6.51 -20.75
CA ASN A 242 19.35 7.77 -21.47
C ASN A 242 19.06 8.92 -20.49
N GLU A 243 20.12 9.57 -20.04
CA GLU A 243 20.06 10.68 -19.07
C GLU A 243 19.22 11.86 -19.55
N THR A 244 19.26 12.19 -20.85
CA THR A 244 18.42 13.25 -21.42
C THR A 244 16.93 12.90 -21.30
N ALA A 245 16.55 11.66 -21.61
CA ALA A 245 15.16 11.22 -21.49
C ALA A 245 14.71 11.17 -20.01
N ALA A 246 15.59 10.75 -19.11
CA ALA A 246 15.34 10.76 -17.68
C ALA A 246 15.05 12.18 -17.15
N TRP A 247 15.85 13.18 -17.57
CA TRP A 247 15.60 14.57 -17.21
C TRP A 247 14.30 15.14 -17.79
N ILE A 248 14.00 14.85 -19.06
CA ILE A 248 12.72 15.25 -19.67
C ILE A 248 11.54 14.70 -18.85
N TYR A 249 11.63 13.44 -18.41
CA TYR A 249 10.62 12.85 -17.55
C TYR A 249 10.56 13.51 -16.16
N ALA A 250 11.72 13.71 -15.52
CA ALA A 250 11.81 14.32 -14.20
C ALA A 250 11.21 15.74 -14.18
N GLU A 251 11.58 16.59 -15.14
CA GLU A 251 11.04 17.94 -15.28
C GLU A 251 9.54 17.95 -15.57
N LYS A 252 9.08 17.04 -16.44
CA LYS A 252 7.66 16.90 -16.77
C LYS A 252 6.82 16.57 -15.53
N MET A 253 7.35 15.73 -14.64
CA MET A 253 6.63 15.23 -13.46
C MET A 253 6.81 16.10 -12.22
N ASN A 254 7.83 16.96 -12.18
CA ASN A 254 8.07 17.85 -11.05
C ASN A 254 6.84 18.74 -10.75
N GLY A 255 6.43 18.80 -9.48
CA GLY A 255 5.25 19.53 -9.01
C GLY A 255 3.91 18.81 -9.24
N LYS A 256 3.90 17.59 -9.79
CA LYS A 256 2.66 16.81 -9.96
C LYS A 256 2.27 16.08 -8.67
N PRO A 257 1.00 15.66 -8.52
CA PRO A 257 0.53 15.00 -7.30
C PRO A 257 1.17 13.63 -7.07
N TYR A 258 1.23 13.22 -5.79
CA TYR A 258 1.54 11.86 -5.39
C TYR A 258 0.50 10.84 -5.90
N GLY A 259 0.94 9.63 -6.21
CA GLY A 259 0.10 8.52 -6.70
C GLY A 259 -0.75 7.87 -5.62
N TYR A 260 -1.70 8.58 -5.01
CA TYR A 260 -2.64 7.95 -4.07
C TYR A 260 -3.59 6.97 -4.76
N HIS A 261 -3.99 7.27 -6.01
CA HIS A 261 -4.95 6.48 -6.79
C HIS A 261 -4.46 5.07 -7.14
N ASN A 262 -3.14 4.87 -7.25
CA ASN A 262 -2.57 3.58 -7.67
C ASN A 262 -1.95 2.77 -6.52
N MET A 263 -1.48 3.42 -5.45
CA MET A 263 -0.77 2.78 -4.33
C MET A 263 -1.55 1.63 -3.66
N ILE A 264 -2.88 1.70 -3.60
CA ILE A 264 -3.68 0.62 -3.02
C ILE A 264 -3.74 -0.60 -3.96
N PHE A 265 -3.73 -0.40 -5.27
CA PHE A 265 -3.93 -1.48 -6.23
C PHE A 265 -2.64 -2.21 -6.59
N SER A 266 -1.48 -1.58 -6.39
CA SER A 266 -0.16 -2.16 -6.73
C SER A 266 0.25 -3.38 -5.90
N TRP A 267 -0.60 -3.87 -4.99
CA TRP A 267 -0.37 -5.11 -4.24
C TRP A 267 -1.63 -6.00 -4.18
N ILE A 268 -2.67 -5.68 -4.95
CA ILE A 268 -3.94 -6.44 -5.00
C ILE A 268 -4.05 -7.11 -6.37
N ASP A 269 -3.18 -8.06 -6.65
CA ASP A 269 -3.07 -8.62 -8.01
C ASP A 269 -3.89 -9.91 -8.19
N THR A 270 -4.28 -10.55 -7.09
CA THR A 270 -4.98 -11.84 -7.10
C THR A 270 -6.37 -11.73 -6.49
N ILE A 271 -7.29 -12.64 -6.80
CA ILE A 271 -8.65 -12.61 -6.19
C ILE A 271 -8.58 -12.86 -4.67
N SER A 272 -7.58 -13.63 -4.27
CA SER A 272 -7.31 -14.04 -2.89
C SER A 272 -5.80 -14.16 -2.72
N ASN A 273 -5.29 -13.95 -1.51
CA ASN A 273 -3.86 -14.02 -1.15
C ASN A 273 -3.06 -12.71 -1.35
N ASN A 274 -3.72 -11.56 -1.27
CA ASN A 274 -3.03 -10.26 -1.15
C ASN A 274 -2.97 -9.76 0.29
N TYR A 275 -3.95 -10.15 1.11
CA TYR A 275 -4.21 -9.52 2.40
C TYR A 275 -3.63 -10.33 3.55
N PRO A 276 -2.78 -9.74 4.41
CA PRO A 276 -2.38 -10.37 5.66
C PRO A 276 -3.58 -10.74 6.53
N PRO A 277 -3.69 -11.98 7.03
CA PRO A 277 -4.76 -12.33 7.97
C PRO A 277 -4.77 -11.38 9.19
N PRO A 278 -5.94 -10.93 9.67
CA PRO A 278 -7.30 -11.36 9.29
C PRO A 278 -7.97 -10.52 8.18
N LEU A 279 -7.23 -9.72 7.41
CA LEU A 279 -7.80 -8.89 6.35
C LEU A 279 -8.25 -9.77 5.16
N ASP A 280 -9.34 -9.38 4.51
CA ASP A 280 -9.81 -9.93 3.24
C ASP A 280 -10.44 -8.83 2.37
N ALA A 281 -10.73 -9.13 1.10
CA ALA A 281 -11.28 -8.17 0.14
C ALA A 281 -12.62 -7.54 0.60
N HIS A 282 -13.42 -8.27 1.37
CA HIS A 282 -14.71 -7.80 1.84
C HIS A 282 -14.58 -6.87 3.06
N VAL A 283 -13.59 -7.11 3.93
CA VAL A 283 -13.18 -6.17 4.98
C VAL A 283 -12.64 -4.88 4.35
N VAL A 284 -11.81 -4.99 3.31
CA VAL A 284 -11.32 -3.82 2.55
C VAL A 284 -12.49 -3.04 1.94
N ALA A 285 -13.42 -3.71 1.27
CA ALA A 285 -14.63 -3.08 0.72
C ALA A 285 -15.45 -2.37 1.82
N SER A 286 -15.60 -2.99 3.00
CA SER A 286 -16.32 -2.38 4.12
C SER A 286 -15.62 -1.14 4.68
N VAL A 287 -14.29 -1.16 4.78
CA VAL A 287 -13.49 0.01 5.17
C VAL A 287 -13.60 1.11 4.12
N MET A 288 -13.51 0.77 2.83
CA MET A 288 -13.71 1.72 1.74
C MET A 288 -15.11 2.36 1.78
N THR A 289 -16.16 1.59 2.04
CA THR A 289 -17.53 2.12 2.20
C THR A 289 -17.66 3.07 3.40
N VAL A 290 -17.08 2.72 4.56
CA VAL A 290 -17.07 3.61 5.74
C VAL A 290 -16.30 4.90 5.45
N TRP A 291 -15.11 4.79 4.86
CA TRP A 291 -14.25 5.94 4.57
C TRP A 291 -14.86 6.85 3.50
N ASN A 292 -15.51 6.28 2.48
CA ASN A 292 -16.22 7.04 1.44
C ASN A 292 -17.41 7.83 2.01
N LYS A 293 -18.02 7.38 3.12
CA LYS A 293 -19.04 8.15 3.84
C LYS A 293 -18.47 9.21 4.77
N LEU A 294 -17.32 8.93 5.42
CA LEU A 294 -16.73 9.84 6.40
C LEU A 294 -15.89 10.95 5.77
N GLN A 295 -15.19 10.67 4.67
CA GLN A 295 -14.25 11.56 3.97
C GLN A 295 -14.36 11.36 2.45
N PRO A 296 -15.47 11.79 1.82
CA PRO A 296 -15.78 11.48 0.42
C PRO A 296 -14.74 12.04 -0.57
N ASP A 297 -14.21 13.24 -0.34
CA ASP A 297 -13.22 13.87 -1.23
C ASP A 297 -11.88 13.10 -1.21
N TYR A 298 -11.47 12.61 -0.03
CA TYR A 298 -10.25 11.82 0.10
C TYR A 298 -10.44 10.40 -0.48
N ALA A 299 -11.58 9.75 -0.22
CA ALA A 299 -11.90 8.46 -0.81
C ALA A 299 -11.97 8.51 -2.35
N ALA A 300 -12.50 9.61 -2.91
CA ALA A 300 -12.53 9.84 -4.35
C ALA A 300 -11.12 9.87 -4.95
N SER A 301 -10.16 10.49 -4.25
CA SER A 301 -8.75 10.55 -4.64
C SER A 301 -7.95 9.26 -4.43
N MET A 302 -8.48 8.30 -3.67
CA MET A 302 -7.74 7.07 -3.34
C MET A 302 -8.16 5.87 -4.19
N TRP A 303 -9.44 5.73 -4.55
CA TRP A 303 -9.91 4.53 -5.26
C TRP A 303 -11.07 4.73 -6.22
N THR A 304 -11.96 5.70 -6.03
CA THR A 304 -13.19 5.79 -6.85
C THR A 304 -12.90 6.03 -8.32
N GLU A 305 -12.00 6.96 -8.65
CA GLU A 305 -11.63 7.20 -10.05
C GLU A 305 -10.87 6.01 -10.65
N ALA A 306 -9.97 5.41 -9.87
CA ALA A 306 -9.18 4.24 -10.27
C ALA A 306 -10.05 3.02 -10.57
N LEU A 307 -11.09 2.78 -9.77
CA LEU A 307 -12.09 1.73 -9.99
C LEU A 307 -12.94 2.01 -11.24
N ASN A 308 -13.33 3.28 -11.47
CA ASN A 308 -14.03 3.66 -12.70
C ASN A 308 -13.17 3.36 -13.94
N LYS A 309 -11.87 3.67 -13.92
CA LYS A 309 -10.96 3.34 -15.02
C LYS A 309 -10.89 1.84 -15.29
N ARG A 310 -10.72 1.03 -14.24
CA ARG A 310 -10.73 -0.45 -14.32
C ARG A 310 -12.02 -1.00 -14.90
N LEU A 311 -13.16 -0.40 -14.53
CA LEU A 311 -14.48 -0.79 -15.04
C LEU A 311 -14.79 -0.21 -16.43
N GLY A 312 -14.00 0.75 -16.93
CA GLY A 312 -14.30 1.49 -18.16
C GLY A 312 -15.51 2.43 -18.04
N THR A 313 -15.78 2.95 -16.84
CA THR A 313 -16.85 3.90 -16.52
C THR A 313 -16.28 5.27 -16.13
N LYS A 314 -17.14 6.26 -15.91
CA LYS A 314 -16.76 7.59 -15.41
C LYS A 314 -17.83 8.13 -14.48
N GLY A 315 -17.42 8.72 -13.37
CA GLY A 315 -18.30 9.45 -12.47
C GLY A 315 -19.26 8.60 -11.65
N LEU A 316 -19.09 7.27 -11.62
CA LEU A 316 -19.82 6.40 -10.72
C LEU A 316 -19.22 6.50 -9.31
N ASP A 317 -20.07 6.56 -8.29
CA ASP A 317 -19.62 6.40 -6.91
C ASP A 317 -19.31 4.93 -6.57
N LEU A 318 -18.70 4.66 -5.41
CA LEU A 318 -18.32 3.30 -5.01
C LEU A 318 -19.49 2.29 -5.02
N PRO A 319 -20.68 2.60 -4.46
CA PRO A 319 -21.84 1.73 -4.60
C PRO A 319 -22.26 1.46 -6.05
N GLU A 320 -22.29 2.48 -6.90
CA GLU A 320 -22.62 2.35 -8.32
C GLU A 320 -21.59 1.50 -9.07
N ILE A 321 -20.30 1.65 -8.77
CA ILE A 321 -19.22 0.80 -9.29
C ILE A 321 -19.48 -0.67 -8.92
N ILE A 322 -19.77 -0.96 -7.65
CA ILE A 322 -20.00 -2.33 -7.18
C ILE A 322 -21.18 -2.94 -7.94
N VAL A 323 -22.32 -2.22 -8.00
CA VAL A 323 -23.50 -2.69 -8.73
C VAL A 323 -23.25 -2.86 -10.23
N GLU A 324 -22.53 -1.93 -10.85
CA GLU A 324 -22.22 -1.99 -12.28
C GLU A 324 -21.23 -3.13 -12.61
N SER A 325 -20.27 -3.41 -11.73
CA SER A 325 -19.37 -4.56 -11.86
C SER A 325 -20.16 -5.88 -11.87
N GLU A 326 -21.11 -6.04 -10.94
CA GLU A 326 -21.96 -7.23 -10.84
C GLU A 326 -22.86 -7.39 -12.06
N LYS A 327 -23.47 -6.30 -12.56
CA LYS A 327 -24.27 -6.31 -13.80
C LYS A 327 -23.47 -6.81 -15.01
N ARG A 328 -22.16 -6.60 -15.01
CA ARG A 328 -21.23 -7.06 -16.06
C ARG A 328 -20.66 -8.46 -15.79
N GLY A 329 -21.14 -9.15 -14.76
CA GLY A 329 -20.65 -10.48 -14.37
C GLY A 329 -19.23 -10.46 -13.80
N MET A 330 -18.78 -9.33 -13.25
CA MET A 330 -17.50 -9.17 -12.59
C MET A 330 -17.73 -8.97 -11.08
N THR A 331 -17.05 -9.77 -10.27
CA THR A 331 -17.08 -9.61 -8.82
C THR A 331 -16.17 -8.45 -8.39
N PHE A 332 -16.44 -7.80 -7.26
CA PHE A 332 -15.69 -6.63 -6.83
C PHE A 332 -14.20 -6.94 -6.55
N ASP A 333 -13.91 -8.08 -5.94
CA ASP A 333 -12.55 -8.61 -5.79
C ASP A 333 -11.81 -8.70 -7.14
N LYS A 334 -12.45 -9.24 -8.18
CA LYS A 334 -11.88 -9.31 -9.54
C LYS A 334 -11.71 -7.93 -10.19
N LEU A 335 -12.54 -6.96 -9.85
CA LEU A 335 -12.35 -5.57 -10.30
C LEU A 335 -11.07 -4.98 -9.69
N LEU A 336 -10.78 -5.28 -8.41
CA LEU A 336 -9.56 -4.81 -7.74
C LEU A 336 -8.28 -5.35 -8.41
N THR A 337 -8.32 -6.57 -8.95
CA THR A 337 -7.17 -7.21 -9.60
C THR A 337 -6.90 -6.75 -11.04
N ILE A 338 -7.64 -5.77 -11.56
CA ILE A 338 -7.34 -5.24 -12.89
C ILE A 338 -6.09 -4.36 -12.77
N PRO A 339 -5.01 -4.65 -13.52
CA PRO A 339 -3.78 -3.89 -13.38
C PRO A 339 -3.97 -2.41 -13.70
N GLU A 340 -3.38 -1.56 -12.86
CA GLU A 340 -3.11 -0.16 -13.17
C GLU A 340 -2.31 -0.08 -14.48
N LYS A 341 -2.48 1.03 -15.20
CA LYS A 341 -1.76 1.28 -16.44
C LYS A 341 -0.96 2.56 -16.34
N ASP A 342 0.28 2.49 -16.81
CA ASP A 342 1.23 3.61 -16.75
C ASP A 342 0.73 4.88 -17.47
N ASN A 343 -0.19 4.70 -18.42
CA ASN A 343 -0.78 5.79 -19.21
C ASN A 343 -2.07 6.37 -18.62
N TRP A 344 -2.56 5.85 -17.49
CA TRP A 344 -3.74 6.39 -16.83
C TRP A 344 -3.44 7.76 -16.21
N VAL A 345 -4.36 8.70 -16.45
CA VAL A 345 -4.28 10.08 -15.94
C VAL A 345 -5.57 10.36 -15.20
N TYR A 346 -5.45 10.86 -13.97
CA TYR A 346 -6.54 11.12 -13.06
C TYR A 346 -7.02 12.58 -13.16
N THR A 347 -8.11 12.90 -12.48
CA THR A 347 -8.71 14.25 -12.50
C THR A 347 -7.82 15.33 -11.91
N ASP A 348 -6.98 14.97 -10.93
CA ASP A 348 -5.92 15.80 -10.36
C ASP A 348 -4.64 15.83 -11.20
N GLY A 349 -4.58 15.03 -12.26
CA GLY A 349 -3.54 15.04 -13.26
C GLY A 349 -2.79 13.72 -13.37
N GLN A 350 -1.58 13.80 -13.89
CA GLN A 350 -0.68 12.65 -13.96
C GLN A 350 0.03 12.54 -12.62
N SER A 351 -0.03 11.38 -11.98
CA SER A 351 0.57 11.14 -10.67
C SER A 351 1.35 9.83 -10.69
N ALA A 352 2.22 9.63 -9.70
CA ALA A 352 2.99 8.41 -9.54
C ALA A 352 3.33 8.20 -8.06
N SER A 353 3.28 6.95 -7.57
CA SER A 353 3.86 6.61 -6.26
C SER A 353 5.39 6.76 -6.30
N CYS A 354 6.03 6.72 -5.13
CA CYS A 354 7.49 6.84 -5.01
C CYS A 354 8.24 5.90 -5.98
N VAL A 355 7.86 4.62 -5.99
CA VAL A 355 8.51 3.60 -6.81
C VAL A 355 8.11 3.68 -8.28
N ALA A 356 6.83 3.96 -8.58
CA ALA A 356 6.36 4.11 -9.95
C ALA A 356 7.06 5.29 -10.64
N TYR A 357 7.32 6.39 -9.94
CA TYR A 357 8.07 7.53 -10.48
C TYR A 357 9.48 7.12 -10.93
N VAL A 358 10.22 6.39 -10.08
CA VAL A 358 11.57 5.93 -10.40
C VAL A 358 11.57 4.92 -11.56
N LEU A 359 10.66 3.95 -11.54
CA LEU A 359 10.62 2.93 -12.58
C LEU A 359 10.09 3.46 -13.92
N MET A 360 9.18 4.43 -13.91
CA MET A 360 8.78 5.13 -15.13
C MET A 360 9.96 5.91 -15.73
N MET A 361 10.79 6.55 -14.90
CA MET A 361 12.03 7.16 -15.36
C MET A 361 12.97 6.13 -15.99
N TYR A 362 13.10 4.94 -15.39
CA TYR A 362 13.89 3.85 -15.97
C TYR A 362 13.32 3.36 -17.32
N LYS A 363 11.99 3.31 -17.47
CA LYS A 363 11.34 3.02 -18.76
C LYS A 363 11.67 4.07 -19.81
N GLU A 364 11.50 5.35 -19.50
CA GLU A 364 11.83 6.46 -20.41
C GLU A 364 13.33 6.51 -20.75
N ALA A 365 14.18 6.15 -19.79
CA ALA A 365 15.63 6.04 -19.97
C ALA A 365 16.07 4.77 -20.73
N GLY A 366 15.14 3.89 -21.12
CA GLY A 366 15.39 2.71 -21.96
C GLY A 366 15.86 1.45 -21.22
N LEU A 367 15.74 1.39 -19.89
CA LEU A 367 16.22 0.23 -19.12
C LEU A 367 15.32 -1.01 -19.23
N PHE A 368 14.05 -0.84 -19.62
CA PHE A 368 13.10 -1.94 -19.80
C PHE A 368 12.97 -2.43 -21.25
N GLU A 369 13.79 -1.93 -22.19
CA GLU A 369 13.75 -2.42 -23.57
C GLU A 369 14.26 -3.88 -23.67
N PRO A 370 13.61 -4.75 -24.47
CA PRO A 370 12.54 -4.47 -25.44
C PRO A 370 11.10 -4.65 -24.89
N ILE A 371 10.93 -4.86 -23.58
CA ILE A 371 9.64 -5.21 -22.97
C ILE A 371 8.86 -4.00 -22.43
N SER A 372 9.36 -2.78 -22.65
CA SER A 372 8.80 -1.54 -22.10
C SER A 372 7.30 -1.36 -22.37
N SER A 373 6.82 -1.83 -23.52
CA SER A 373 5.39 -1.77 -23.90
C SER A 373 4.50 -2.84 -23.26
N SER A 374 5.10 -3.83 -22.60
CA SER A 374 4.42 -5.00 -22.01
C SER A 374 4.64 -5.09 -20.50
N ILE A 375 5.04 -4.00 -19.87
CA ILE A 375 5.26 -3.93 -18.42
C ILE A 375 4.62 -2.63 -17.93
N ASP A 376 3.78 -2.70 -16.91
CA ASP A 376 3.17 -1.52 -16.28
C ASP A 376 3.83 -1.34 -14.90
N VAL A 377 4.75 -0.39 -14.79
CA VAL A 377 5.54 -0.20 -13.54
C VAL A 377 4.75 0.50 -12.44
N THR A 378 3.56 1.01 -12.77
CA THR A 378 2.57 1.45 -11.79
C THR A 378 2.03 0.33 -10.90
N GLU A 379 2.20 -0.94 -11.31
CA GLU A 379 1.87 -2.13 -10.51
C GLU A 379 2.99 -2.54 -9.55
N PHE A 380 4.17 -1.93 -9.62
CA PHE A 380 5.31 -2.38 -8.82
C PHE A 380 5.20 -1.86 -7.40
N THR A 381 5.48 -2.73 -6.43
CA THR A 381 5.78 -2.32 -5.06
C THR A 381 7.25 -1.94 -4.92
N ILE A 382 7.62 -1.37 -3.77
CA ILE A 382 9.03 -1.09 -3.44
C ILE A 382 9.87 -2.38 -3.43
N LYS A 383 9.29 -3.51 -2.99
CA LYS A 383 9.92 -4.83 -3.08
C LYS A 383 10.29 -5.13 -4.52
N ASP A 384 9.33 -5.01 -5.41
CA ASP A 384 9.51 -5.36 -6.81
C ASP A 384 10.60 -4.54 -7.48
N ALA A 385 10.79 -3.28 -7.07
CA ALA A 385 11.87 -2.45 -7.58
C ALA A 385 13.26 -2.91 -7.11
N TYR A 386 13.47 -3.11 -5.80
CA TYR A 386 14.82 -3.44 -5.31
C TYR A 386 15.25 -4.88 -5.64
N ILE A 387 14.31 -5.77 -6.01
CA ILE A 387 14.65 -7.12 -6.48
C ILE A 387 15.05 -7.15 -7.96
N LEU A 388 14.77 -6.11 -8.75
CA LEU A 388 15.19 -6.06 -10.16
C LEU A 388 16.71 -6.19 -10.23
N ASN A 389 17.19 -7.02 -11.17
CA ASN A 389 18.60 -7.24 -11.44
C ASN A 389 19.22 -6.03 -12.19
N PHE A 390 18.95 -4.83 -11.68
CA PHE A 390 19.35 -3.55 -12.23
C PHE A 390 20.57 -2.96 -11.54
N PHE A 391 20.87 -3.45 -10.34
CA PHE A 391 21.85 -2.85 -9.45
C PHE A 391 23.18 -3.60 -9.49
N GLU A 392 24.22 -3.01 -8.92
CA GLU A 392 25.54 -3.61 -8.83
C GLU A 392 25.59 -4.68 -7.73
N ALA A 393 25.82 -5.95 -8.11
CA ALA A 393 26.02 -7.04 -7.18
C ALA A 393 27.49 -7.24 -6.78
N ASN A 394 28.43 -6.74 -7.59
CA ASN A 394 29.85 -6.89 -7.34
C ASN A 394 30.36 -5.82 -6.37
N MET A 395 30.55 -6.23 -5.11
CA MET A 395 31.06 -5.37 -4.04
C MET A 395 32.38 -4.67 -4.37
N THR A 396 33.22 -5.19 -5.28
CA THR A 396 34.47 -4.53 -5.66
C THR A 396 34.27 -3.29 -6.55
N ARG A 397 33.05 -3.10 -7.08
CA ARG A 397 32.68 -1.96 -7.93
C ARG A 397 31.83 -0.93 -7.19
N LEU A 398 31.37 -1.24 -5.98
CA LEU A 398 30.71 -0.27 -5.12
C LEU A 398 31.70 0.85 -4.73
N PRO A 399 31.21 2.08 -4.45
CA PRO A 399 32.06 3.18 -4.02
C PRO A 399 32.95 2.81 -2.82
N SER A 400 34.15 3.36 -2.75
CA SER A 400 35.14 2.98 -1.72
C SER A 400 34.69 3.26 -0.27
N TRP A 401 33.77 4.21 -0.08
CA TRP A 401 33.15 4.53 1.20
C TRP A 401 32.04 3.55 1.59
N CYS A 402 31.52 2.77 0.63
CA CYS A 402 30.44 1.82 0.85
C CYS A 402 30.84 0.75 1.85
N ASN A 403 30.00 0.53 2.87
CA ASN A 403 30.24 -0.39 3.98
C ASN A 403 31.53 -0.12 4.80
N LYS A 404 32.23 1.01 4.63
CA LYS A 404 33.52 1.25 5.29
C LYS A 404 33.42 1.22 6.82
N ASP A 405 32.34 1.79 7.36
CA ASP A 405 32.13 1.98 8.80
C ASP A 405 31.29 0.86 9.46
N ASP A 406 30.94 -0.20 8.72
CA ASP A 406 30.16 -1.34 9.23
C ASP A 406 30.98 -2.64 9.20
N THR A 407 30.79 -3.43 10.25
CA THR A 407 31.33 -4.79 10.40
C THR A 407 30.68 -5.79 9.45
N VAL A 408 29.42 -5.53 9.05
CA VAL A 408 28.69 -6.35 8.09
C VAL A 408 28.79 -5.68 6.72
N LYS A 409 29.19 -6.44 5.70
CA LYS A 409 29.27 -5.96 4.32
C LYS A 409 27.96 -6.31 3.60
N LEU A 410 27.16 -5.29 3.31
CA LEU A 410 25.94 -5.41 2.54
C LEU A 410 26.26 -5.39 1.04
N PRO A 411 25.43 -6.03 0.18
CA PRO A 411 25.61 -5.98 -1.27
C PRO A 411 25.26 -4.62 -1.89
N PHE A 412 24.84 -3.65 -1.07
CA PHE A 412 24.50 -2.27 -1.42
C PHE A 412 25.09 -1.31 -0.36
N CYS A 413 24.89 0.00 -0.53
CA CYS A 413 25.53 1.01 0.31
C CYS A 413 24.54 1.67 1.26
N GLN A 414 24.47 1.20 2.50
CA GLN A 414 23.66 1.89 3.52
C GLN A 414 24.36 3.17 4.01
N ILE A 415 23.86 4.32 3.58
CA ILE A 415 24.44 5.65 3.81
C ILE A 415 23.94 6.32 5.09
N LYS A 416 22.76 5.91 5.58
CA LYS A 416 22.18 6.43 6.82
C LYS A 416 21.36 5.38 7.57
N GLY A 417 21.26 5.54 8.89
CA GLY A 417 20.28 4.87 9.72
C GLY A 417 20.90 4.02 10.82
N ARG A 418 20.21 4.01 11.97
CA ARG A 418 20.59 3.22 13.16
C ARG A 418 20.49 1.72 12.93
N TYR A 419 19.49 1.28 12.18
CA TYR A 419 19.19 -0.12 11.97
C TYR A 419 19.63 -0.56 10.58
N ARG A 420 20.11 -1.79 10.48
CA ARG A 420 20.58 -2.41 9.24
C ARG A 420 19.38 -2.64 8.33
N MET A 421 19.47 -2.10 7.12
CA MET A 421 18.47 -2.36 6.09
C MET A 421 18.64 -3.78 5.58
N GLU A 422 17.52 -4.46 5.44
CA GLU A 422 17.41 -5.78 4.83
C GLU A 422 16.61 -5.58 3.54
N LEU A 423 17.12 -6.05 2.40
CA LEU A 423 16.42 -6.00 1.11
C LEU A 423 16.29 -7.44 0.59
N PRO A 424 15.31 -8.23 1.07
CA PRO A 424 15.20 -9.64 0.72
C PRO A 424 14.98 -9.87 -0.78
N GLY A 425 15.84 -10.69 -1.40
CA GLY A 425 15.79 -10.89 -2.86
C GLY A 425 16.40 -9.75 -3.67
N TYR A 426 17.13 -8.83 -3.02
CA TYR A 426 17.86 -7.75 -3.68
C TYR A 426 18.57 -8.23 -4.95
N ASN A 427 18.30 -7.52 -6.05
CA ASN A 427 19.03 -7.65 -7.29
C ASN A 427 19.05 -9.07 -7.90
N ALA A 428 17.94 -9.80 -7.79
CA ALA A 428 17.84 -11.21 -8.18
C ALA A 428 16.97 -11.47 -9.42
N MET A 429 16.13 -10.51 -9.84
CA MET A 429 15.08 -10.74 -10.83
C MET A 429 15.31 -10.00 -12.15
N GLU A 430 15.43 -10.75 -13.24
CA GLU A 430 15.40 -10.17 -14.58
C GLU A 430 13.96 -9.72 -14.91
N PRO A 431 13.75 -8.51 -15.48
CA PRO A 431 12.42 -8.08 -15.91
C PRO A 431 11.84 -8.97 -17.01
N TYR A 432 10.52 -9.17 -16.99
CA TYR A 432 9.76 -9.87 -18.05
C TYR A 432 8.39 -9.20 -18.27
N ALA A 433 7.75 -9.56 -19.38
CA ALA A 433 6.45 -9.03 -19.74
C ALA A 433 5.38 -9.43 -18.70
N HIS A 434 4.49 -8.49 -18.36
CA HIS A 434 3.40 -8.64 -17.39
C HIS A 434 3.86 -9.00 -15.96
N MET A 435 5.11 -8.68 -15.63
CA MET A 435 5.65 -8.82 -14.28
C MET A 435 4.84 -8.00 -13.28
N ASN A 436 4.51 -8.59 -12.12
CA ASN A 436 3.74 -7.94 -11.05
C ASN A 436 2.27 -7.64 -11.33
N GLU A 437 1.66 -8.28 -12.33
CA GLU A 437 0.21 -8.11 -12.57
C GLU A 437 -0.65 -9.18 -11.86
N ARG A 438 -0.02 -10.20 -11.24
CA ARG A 438 -0.69 -11.42 -10.71
C ARG A 438 -0.01 -12.01 -9.48
N CYS A 439 0.61 -11.19 -8.65
CA CYS A 439 1.41 -11.63 -7.51
C CYS A 439 0.63 -11.71 -6.20
N ALA A 440 0.73 -12.84 -5.51
CA ALA A 440 0.32 -12.92 -4.12
C ALA A 440 1.29 -12.13 -3.21
N SER A 441 0.77 -11.56 -2.13
CA SER A 441 1.55 -10.77 -1.16
C SER A 441 1.26 -11.19 0.29
N LEU A 442 1.32 -12.49 0.57
CA LEU A 442 1.04 -13.00 1.91
C LEU A 442 2.28 -13.05 2.81
N PRO A 443 2.23 -12.42 4.01
CA PRO A 443 3.24 -12.63 5.04
C PRO A 443 3.18 -14.06 5.62
N PRO A 444 4.27 -14.50 6.30
CA PRO A 444 5.53 -13.77 6.48
C PRO A 444 6.53 -13.95 5.34
N ASP A 445 6.30 -14.94 4.47
CA ASP A 445 7.31 -15.40 3.51
C ASP A 445 7.24 -14.65 2.17
N TYR A 446 6.09 -14.06 1.83
CA TYR A 446 5.85 -13.32 0.60
C TYR A 446 6.33 -14.07 -0.65
N VAL A 447 5.94 -15.35 -0.70
CA VAL A 447 6.32 -16.28 -1.76
C VAL A 447 5.83 -15.74 -3.10
N ARG A 448 6.76 -15.58 -4.04
CA ARG A 448 6.45 -15.18 -5.42
C ARG A 448 6.00 -16.40 -6.21
N ASP A 449 4.78 -16.35 -6.75
CA ASP A 449 4.24 -17.41 -7.59
C ASP A 449 4.94 -17.47 -8.97
N GLU A 450 4.85 -18.60 -9.66
CA GLU A 450 5.40 -18.75 -11.01
C GLU A 450 4.58 -17.91 -12.02
N ASN A 451 5.23 -17.01 -12.76
CA ASN A 451 4.61 -16.06 -13.71
C ASN A 451 3.72 -14.97 -13.08
N CYS A 452 3.80 -14.80 -11.76
CA CYS A 452 3.89 -13.44 -11.22
C CYS A 452 5.18 -12.84 -11.78
#